data_AF-A0A2V3IPI8-F1
#
_entry.id   AF-A0A2V3IPI8-F1
#
_cell.length_a   1.000
_cell.length_b   1.000
_cell.length_c   1.000
_cell.angle_alpha   90.00
_cell.angle_beta   90.00
_cell.angle_gamma   90.00
#
_symmetry.space_group_name_H-M   'P 1'
#
loop_
_entity.id
_entity.type
_entity.pdbx_description
1 polymer ?
#
loop_
_entity_poly.entity_id
_entity_poly.type
_entity_poly.pdbx_seq_one_letter_code
_entity_poly.pdbx_strand_id
1 'polypeptide(L)'
;MKFGQKVEALLTIALALSVLNAALCQKSKNTIERESNAFSFVVYPPVFNDILVNELETPVQFRALFYLNMVTYNAWSNYHPTAVDLFGRSRYKRPTEEHTLENKNTAILYALLRLYEAAPQSFGGSAGLPAFFKLMNDRGLDPEDRSLNMSTAVGIGNREGMDTARLMRIDGWNDDGSLTSSDTNYAQPFADISGYEPKNTPWRISFPFKWQPVLENNGLGFFFRQEHVVPHIGRSIAFSQNPFEVRRRRVRSPYLRPHATVYNANSADVRNLRGYAEGVFKRSAELTEQQQLYAELFDNKVNAFRTEENPFGTPSIGSSVRFFILGPQLDLSLDEDVIYAAASNIATFDAIVTVWKEKLRHDAIRPTGQTMRLLFGKRKFEVWGGPGRDNTQIAAGDWQPYIRTMPHSEYPSASSCACSAFIEHALAFTGGRDDFAFNLTFAKGSSRFYPGKLPAADVDVSIRTLSKWLHLCGQSRLWAGVHFEPAIEAGVKLCRGIGRSSQQMVERMVGGQPQLTWLKWLPQEVQRFWEQ
;
A
#
# COMPACT_ATOMS: atom_id res chain seq x y z
N MET A 1 30.97 25.37 8.60
CA MET A 1 31.25 25.25 10.05
C MET A 1 30.08 25.59 11.01
N LYS A 2 28.94 26.14 10.55
CA LYS A 2 27.76 26.40 11.41
C LYS A 2 26.60 25.38 11.28
N PHE A 3 26.86 24.21 10.70
CA PHE A 3 25.87 23.15 10.45
C PHE A 3 25.96 22.00 11.47
N GLY A 4 27.15 21.73 12.03
CA GLY A 4 27.37 20.63 12.98
C GLY A 4 26.76 20.85 14.38
N GLN A 5 26.80 22.08 14.89
CA GLN A 5 26.32 22.39 16.24
C GLN A 5 24.78 22.43 16.39
N LYS A 6 24.03 22.53 15.28
CA LYS A 6 22.54 22.47 15.31
C LYS A 6 22.01 21.04 15.31
N VAL A 7 22.77 20.08 14.79
CA VAL A 7 22.36 18.66 14.76
C VAL A 7 22.44 18.02 16.15
N GLU A 8 23.47 18.36 16.95
CA GLU A 8 23.57 17.91 18.34
C GLU A 8 22.49 18.52 19.25
N ALA A 9 22.17 19.81 19.07
CA ALA A 9 21.11 20.47 19.84
C ALA A 9 19.69 19.93 19.52
N LEU A 10 19.44 19.49 18.28
CA LEU A 10 18.18 18.85 17.87
C LEU A 10 18.05 17.41 18.40
N LEU A 11 19.15 16.65 18.51
CA LEU A 11 19.14 15.35 19.18
C LEU A 11 18.87 15.44 20.68
N THR A 12 19.27 16.53 21.33
CA THR A 12 19.10 16.71 22.78
C THR A 12 17.69 17.20 23.14
N ILE A 13 17.01 17.93 22.24
CA ILE A 13 15.63 18.40 22.45
C ILE A 13 14.59 17.37 21.99
N ALA A 14 14.91 16.47 21.06
CA ALA A 14 14.06 15.33 20.70
C ALA A 14 13.95 14.29 21.82
N LEU A 15 14.91 14.25 22.75
CA LEU A 15 14.79 13.53 24.02
C LEU A 15 13.87 14.26 25.02
N ALA A 16 13.55 15.53 24.82
CA ALA A 16 12.77 16.34 25.78
C ALA A 16 11.27 16.43 25.44
N LEU A 17 10.88 16.25 24.17
CA LEU A 17 9.45 16.22 23.77
C LEU A 17 8.83 14.82 23.77
N SER A 18 9.64 13.77 23.88
CA SER A 18 9.20 12.46 24.38
C SER A 18 9.07 12.43 25.91
N VAL A 19 9.50 13.49 26.61
CA VAL A 19 9.53 13.57 28.09
C VAL A 19 8.32 14.32 28.68
N LEU A 20 7.51 15.03 27.89
CA LEU A 20 6.31 15.73 28.42
C LEU A 20 5.01 14.91 28.41
N ASN A 21 5.06 13.66 27.94
CA ASN A 21 4.09 12.61 28.31
C ASN A 21 4.77 11.41 28.99
N ALA A 22 6.06 11.53 29.34
CA ALA A 22 6.77 10.54 30.14
C ALA A 22 6.48 10.74 31.64
N ALA A 23 5.20 10.65 32.01
CA ALA A 23 4.88 10.10 33.30
C ALA A 23 5.07 8.58 33.20
N LEU A 24 6.32 8.12 33.40
CA LEU A 24 6.69 6.75 33.80
C LEU A 24 5.86 5.60 33.18
N CYS A 25 6.04 5.34 31.89
CA CYS A 25 5.84 3.98 31.36
C CYS A 25 7.19 3.49 30.83
N GLN A 26 7.86 2.67 31.63
CA GLN A 26 8.99 1.88 31.16
C GLN A 26 8.50 1.04 29.97
N LYS A 27 9.15 1.18 28.79
CA LYS A 27 8.78 0.36 27.62
C LYS A 27 8.82 -1.11 28.02
N SER A 28 7.76 -1.86 27.68
CA SER A 28 7.73 -3.30 27.91
C SER A 28 8.87 -3.98 27.15
N LYS A 29 9.25 -5.18 27.59
CA LYS A 29 10.23 -6.01 26.87
C LYS A 29 9.78 -6.23 25.41
N ASN A 30 8.51 -6.53 25.20
CA ASN A 30 7.93 -6.72 23.87
C ASN A 30 8.07 -5.47 22.99
N THR A 31 7.84 -4.28 23.55
CA THR A 31 8.05 -3.02 22.83
C THR A 31 9.52 -2.81 22.47
N ILE A 32 10.45 -3.06 23.40
CA ILE A 32 11.90 -2.94 23.14
C ILE A 32 12.34 -3.91 22.05
N GLU A 33 11.89 -5.17 22.09
CA GLU A 33 12.22 -6.18 21.08
C GLU A 33 11.64 -5.83 19.70
N ARG A 34 10.39 -5.38 19.64
CA ARG A 34 9.75 -4.95 18.38
C ARG A 34 10.45 -3.74 17.77
N GLU A 35 10.85 -2.77 18.58
CA GLU A 35 11.54 -1.56 18.11
C GLU A 35 13.01 -1.78 17.76
N SER A 36 13.68 -2.77 18.37
CA SER A 36 15.08 -3.13 18.10
C SER A 36 15.26 -4.12 16.93
N ASN A 37 14.16 -4.54 16.29
CA ASN A 37 14.15 -5.52 15.21
C ASN A 37 14.81 -5.01 13.93
N ALA A 38 15.58 -5.86 13.25
CA ALA A 38 16.03 -5.67 11.87
C ALA A 38 14.96 -5.05 10.93
N PHE A 39 13.73 -5.57 11.01
CA PHE A 39 12.61 -5.09 10.20
C PHE A 39 12.26 -3.62 10.50
N SER A 40 12.31 -3.16 11.75
CA SER A 40 12.01 -1.75 12.08
C SER A 40 13.10 -0.77 11.61
N PHE A 41 14.30 -1.25 11.26
CA PHE A 41 15.39 -0.42 10.71
C PHE A 41 15.52 -0.50 9.18
N VAL A 42 15.05 -1.60 8.59
CA VAL A 42 14.98 -1.78 7.13
C VAL A 42 13.67 -1.23 6.56
N VAL A 43 12.57 -1.34 7.31
CA VAL A 43 11.20 -0.91 6.94
C VAL A 43 10.81 0.44 7.54
N TYR A 44 11.61 0.96 8.47
CA TYR A 44 11.52 2.31 9.03
C TYR A 44 12.97 2.82 9.26
N PRO A 45 13.29 4.11 9.32
CA PRO A 45 12.98 5.19 8.38
C PRO A 45 14.06 5.63 7.34
N PRO A 46 15.38 5.30 7.37
CA PRO A 46 16.31 5.81 6.33
C PRO A 46 16.31 4.92 5.09
N VAL A 47 16.63 3.64 5.28
CA VAL A 47 16.76 2.67 4.18
C VAL A 47 15.43 2.54 3.45
N PHE A 48 14.32 2.39 4.16
CA PHE A 48 12.98 2.30 3.55
C PHE A 48 12.55 3.55 2.78
N ASN A 49 12.87 4.75 3.28
CA ASN A 49 12.50 6.00 2.60
C ASN A 49 13.39 6.29 1.39
N ASP A 50 14.60 5.73 1.35
CA ASP A 50 15.55 5.80 0.23
C ASP A 50 15.35 4.62 -0.76
N ILE A 51 14.71 3.53 -0.32
CA ILE A 51 14.39 2.33 -1.11
C ILE A 51 12.97 2.41 -1.70
N LEU A 52 11.93 2.48 -0.87
CA LEU A 52 10.52 2.43 -1.30
C LEU A 52 9.93 3.77 -1.66
N VAL A 53 10.76 4.62 -2.27
CA VAL A 53 10.51 6.06 -2.46
C VAL A 53 9.28 6.32 -3.34
N ASN A 54 8.73 7.53 -3.16
CA ASN A 54 7.63 8.25 -3.81
C ASN A 54 7.34 8.03 -5.31
N GLU A 55 8.14 7.24 -6.02
CA GLU A 55 8.05 7.00 -7.47
C GLU A 55 7.19 5.79 -7.82
N LEU A 56 7.05 4.82 -6.91
CA LEU A 56 6.21 3.65 -7.16
C LEU A 56 4.72 4.01 -7.09
N GLU A 57 3.96 3.59 -8.10
CA GLU A 57 2.52 3.67 -8.09
C GLU A 57 1.91 2.67 -7.09
N THR A 58 0.77 3.02 -6.47
CA THR A 58 0.20 2.34 -5.29
C THR A 58 0.12 0.80 -5.35
N PRO A 59 -0.28 0.14 -6.46
CA PRO A 59 -0.33 -1.33 -6.52
C PRO A 59 1.04 -1.97 -6.35
N VAL A 60 2.07 -1.36 -6.93
CA VAL A 60 3.45 -1.83 -6.84
C VAL A 60 3.95 -1.68 -5.41
N GLN A 61 3.58 -0.60 -4.73
CA GLN A 61 3.87 -0.42 -3.30
C GLN A 61 3.25 -1.53 -2.43
N PHE A 62 1.99 -1.92 -2.68
CA PHE A 62 1.35 -3.03 -1.96
C PHE A 62 2.04 -4.37 -2.22
N ARG A 63 2.45 -4.64 -3.47
CA ARG A 63 3.25 -5.83 -3.81
C ARG A 63 4.58 -5.86 -3.06
N ALA A 64 5.29 -4.74 -3.04
CA ALA A 64 6.57 -4.65 -2.37
C ALA A 64 6.43 -4.89 -0.86
N LEU A 65 5.47 -4.24 -0.20
CA LEU A 65 5.15 -4.48 1.21
C LEU A 65 4.80 -5.94 1.50
N PHE A 66 4.03 -6.58 0.62
CA PHE A 66 3.73 -8.00 0.75
C PHE A 66 5.00 -8.84 0.79
N TYR A 67 5.89 -8.72 -0.20
CA TYR A 67 7.07 -9.56 -0.25
C TYR A 67 8.07 -9.27 0.88
N LEU A 68 8.18 -8.01 1.34
CA LEU A 68 9.01 -7.67 2.50
C LEU A 68 8.52 -8.34 3.79
N ASN A 69 7.21 -8.35 4.01
CA ASN A 69 6.64 -8.98 5.21
C ASN A 69 6.62 -10.52 5.08
N MET A 70 6.40 -11.05 3.88
CA MET A 70 6.41 -12.50 3.67
C MET A 70 7.82 -13.09 3.74
N VAL A 71 8.84 -12.44 3.20
CA VAL A 71 10.23 -12.92 3.35
C VAL A 71 10.66 -12.90 4.81
N THR A 72 10.22 -11.88 5.56
CA THR A 72 10.43 -11.78 7.01
C THR A 72 9.77 -12.94 7.74
N TYR A 73 8.50 -13.23 7.41
CA TYR A 73 7.79 -14.39 7.96
C TYR A 73 8.48 -15.71 7.63
N ASN A 74 8.90 -15.91 6.38
CA ASN A 74 9.57 -17.14 5.93
C ASN A 74 10.86 -17.39 6.72
N ALA A 75 11.73 -16.38 6.85
CA ALA A 75 12.93 -16.45 7.67
C ALA A 75 12.62 -16.72 9.15
N TRP A 76 11.66 -15.99 9.72
CA TRP A 76 11.23 -16.15 11.11
C TRP A 76 10.64 -17.54 11.42
N SER A 77 9.90 -18.14 10.47
CA SER A 77 9.18 -19.41 10.69
C SER A 77 10.10 -20.59 11.06
N ASN A 78 11.37 -20.53 10.67
CA ASN A 78 12.41 -21.48 11.03
C ASN A 78 12.76 -21.44 12.54
N TYR A 79 12.41 -20.35 13.24
CA TYR A 79 12.61 -20.12 14.68
C TYR A 79 11.29 -20.12 15.48
N HIS A 80 10.23 -20.70 14.93
CA HIS A 80 8.97 -20.92 15.62
C HIS A 80 8.73 -22.44 15.79
N PRO A 81 8.12 -22.92 16.89
CA PRO A 81 7.92 -24.36 17.12
C PRO A 81 7.23 -25.09 15.97
N THR A 82 6.16 -24.49 15.42
CA THR A 82 5.27 -25.18 14.46
C THR A 82 5.14 -24.50 13.10
N ALA A 83 5.59 -23.25 12.95
CA ALA A 83 5.23 -22.47 11.76
C ALA A 83 5.91 -23.01 10.51
N VAL A 84 5.22 -23.07 9.39
CA VAL A 84 5.83 -23.31 8.09
C VAL A 84 5.91 -22.01 7.32
N ASP A 85 6.89 -21.88 6.44
CA ASP A 85 6.96 -20.73 5.53
C ASP A 85 5.78 -20.71 4.52
N LEU A 86 5.70 -19.66 3.70
CA LEU A 86 4.68 -19.50 2.64
C LEU A 86 4.58 -20.71 1.69
N PHE A 87 5.67 -21.44 1.63
CA PHE A 87 5.92 -22.56 0.76
C PHE A 87 5.60 -23.92 1.40
N GLY A 88 5.27 -23.93 2.68
CA GLY A 88 4.91 -25.12 3.45
C GLY A 88 6.08 -25.95 3.95
N ARG A 89 7.29 -25.38 4.00
CA ARG A 89 8.52 -26.07 4.40
C ARG A 89 8.73 -25.96 5.91
N SER A 90 9.13 -27.07 6.53
CA SER A 90 9.46 -27.17 7.96
C SER A 90 10.77 -27.92 8.23
N ARG A 91 11.45 -28.43 7.18
CA ARG A 91 12.63 -29.30 7.32
C ARG A 91 13.79 -28.65 8.08
N TYR A 92 13.92 -27.33 8.02
CA TYR A 92 15.07 -26.60 8.54
C TYR A 92 14.77 -25.81 9.81
N LYS A 93 13.70 -26.18 10.53
CA LYS A 93 13.42 -25.65 11.86
C LYS A 93 14.63 -25.78 12.77
N ARG A 94 14.94 -24.69 13.48
CA ARG A 94 16.04 -24.63 14.42
C ARG A 94 15.62 -25.18 15.79
N PRO A 95 16.55 -25.76 16.57
CA PRO A 95 16.29 -26.11 17.96
C PRO A 95 15.79 -24.93 18.80
N THR A 96 15.02 -25.19 19.85
CA THR A 96 14.39 -24.13 20.68
C THR A 96 15.41 -23.17 21.29
N GLU A 97 16.57 -23.68 21.69
CA GLU A 97 17.71 -22.90 22.20
C GLU A 97 18.26 -21.88 21.19
N GLU A 98 18.00 -22.06 19.89
CA GLU A 98 18.39 -21.13 18.84
C GLU A 98 17.29 -20.14 18.48
N HIS A 99 16.11 -20.18 19.11
CA HIS A 99 14.99 -19.24 18.88
C HIS A 99 15.24 -17.86 19.53
N THR A 100 16.48 -17.38 19.44
CA THR A 100 16.93 -16.11 20.00
C THR A 100 16.57 -14.94 19.09
N LEU A 101 16.45 -13.76 19.68
CA LEU A 101 16.21 -12.51 18.94
C LEU A 101 17.32 -12.24 17.91
N GLU A 102 18.57 -12.51 18.27
CA GLU A 102 19.73 -12.32 17.40
C GLU A 102 19.67 -13.19 16.14
N ASN A 103 19.34 -14.47 16.29
CA ASN A 103 19.20 -15.38 15.16
C ASN A 103 18.03 -14.98 14.25
N LYS A 104 16.88 -14.65 14.83
CA LYS A 104 15.70 -14.16 14.09
C LYS A 104 16.05 -12.90 13.30
N ASN A 105 16.66 -11.91 13.94
CA ASN A 105 17.07 -10.65 13.30
C ASN A 105 18.09 -10.88 12.17
N THR A 106 19.09 -11.73 12.41
CA THR A 106 20.11 -12.04 11.40
C THR A 106 19.48 -12.69 10.17
N ALA A 107 18.66 -13.73 10.35
CA ALA A 107 17.98 -14.38 9.24
C ALA A 107 17.10 -13.41 8.45
N ILE A 108 16.34 -12.54 9.13
CA ILE A 108 15.48 -11.53 8.49
C ILE A 108 16.32 -10.53 7.67
N LEU A 109 17.44 -10.02 8.18
CA LEU A 109 18.29 -9.06 7.45
C LEU A 109 18.83 -9.64 6.15
N TYR A 110 19.39 -10.86 6.20
CA TYR A 110 19.91 -11.52 5.01
C TYR A 110 18.77 -11.82 4.01
N ALA A 111 17.59 -12.25 4.48
CA ALA A 111 16.47 -12.54 3.59
C ALA A 111 15.95 -11.29 2.87
N LEU A 112 15.81 -10.19 3.60
CA LEU A 112 15.45 -8.88 3.04
C LEU A 112 16.51 -8.39 2.04
N LEU A 113 17.80 -8.54 2.37
CA LEU A 113 18.88 -8.16 1.47
C LEU A 113 18.81 -8.94 0.14
N ARG A 114 18.70 -10.27 0.19
CA ARG A 114 18.63 -11.09 -1.04
C ARG A 114 17.38 -10.82 -1.85
N LEU A 115 16.25 -10.57 -1.20
CA LEU A 115 15.02 -10.17 -1.88
C LEU A 115 15.24 -8.86 -2.66
N TYR A 116 15.82 -7.86 -2.00
CA TYR A 116 16.05 -6.54 -2.58
C TYR A 116 17.08 -6.56 -3.71
N GLU A 117 18.21 -7.27 -3.54
CA GLU A 117 19.21 -7.46 -4.60
C GLU A 117 18.64 -8.12 -5.86
N ALA A 118 17.74 -9.10 -5.68
CA ALA A 118 17.21 -9.88 -6.78
C ALA A 118 16.03 -9.23 -7.51
N ALA A 119 15.35 -8.26 -6.89
CA ALA A 119 14.18 -7.59 -7.48
C ALA A 119 14.15 -6.07 -7.21
N PRO A 120 15.25 -5.31 -7.46
CA PRO A 120 15.36 -3.91 -7.07
C PRO A 120 14.28 -3.01 -7.69
N GLN A 121 13.80 -3.32 -8.91
CA GLN A 121 12.72 -2.58 -9.56
C GLN A 121 11.40 -2.61 -8.77
N SER A 122 11.17 -3.67 -7.99
CA SER A 122 10.01 -3.79 -7.10
C SER A 122 10.09 -2.88 -5.89
N PHE A 123 11.24 -2.26 -5.67
CA PHE A 123 11.58 -1.52 -4.47
C PHE A 123 12.27 -0.20 -4.85
N GLY A 124 11.81 0.47 -5.92
CA GLY A 124 12.29 1.81 -6.28
C GLY A 124 13.69 1.87 -6.90
N GLY A 125 14.27 0.73 -7.29
CA GLY A 125 15.60 0.63 -7.88
C GLY A 125 16.66 0.16 -6.88
N SER A 126 17.93 0.21 -7.27
CA SER A 126 19.07 -0.32 -6.49
C SER A 126 19.73 0.71 -5.56
N ALA A 127 19.21 1.95 -5.50
CA ALA A 127 19.86 3.08 -4.85
C ALA A 127 20.02 2.91 -3.34
N GLY A 128 19.17 2.13 -2.67
CA GLY A 128 19.29 1.91 -1.24
C GLY A 128 20.12 0.69 -0.82
N LEU A 129 20.72 -0.04 -1.77
CA LEU A 129 21.62 -1.16 -1.46
C LEU A 129 22.79 -0.73 -0.55
N PRO A 130 23.47 0.40 -0.81
CA PRO A 130 24.57 0.86 0.06
C PRO A 130 24.11 1.13 1.51
N ALA A 131 22.89 1.65 1.69
CA ALA A 131 22.34 1.90 3.02
C ALA A 131 22.04 0.59 3.76
N PHE A 132 21.57 -0.44 3.03
CA PHE A 132 21.39 -1.79 3.56
C PHE A 132 22.73 -2.41 3.98
N PHE A 133 23.76 -2.30 3.14
CA PHE A 133 25.09 -2.83 3.43
C PHE A 133 25.69 -2.17 4.67
N LYS A 134 25.57 -0.85 4.78
CA LYS A 134 26.00 -0.12 5.97
C LYS A 134 25.29 -0.61 7.22
N LEU A 135 23.96 -0.80 7.16
CA LEU A 135 23.15 -1.27 8.28
C LEU A 135 23.61 -2.64 8.81
N MET A 136 23.97 -3.56 7.90
CA MET A 136 24.48 -4.89 8.25
C MET A 136 25.89 -4.82 8.84
N ASN A 137 26.79 -4.06 8.21
CA ASN A 137 28.15 -3.84 8.72
C ASN A 137 28.16 -3.21 10.13
N ASP A 138 27.30 -2.20 10.37
CA ASP A 138 27.14 -1.55 11.69
C ASP A 138 26.69 -2.55 12.78
N ARG A 139 26.12 -3.70 12.40
CA ARG A 139 25.71 -4.80 13.28
C ARG A 139 26.72 -5.95 13.34
N GLY A 140 27.90 -5.80 12.72
CA GLY A 140 28.91 -6.85 12.66
C GLY A 140 28.53 -8.02 11.73
N LEU A 141 27.58 -7.83 10.82
CA LEU A 141 27.21 -8.82 9.80
C LEU A 141 27.92 -8.52 8.49
N ASP A 142 28.32 -9.57 7.77
CA ASP A 142 28.91 -9.47 6.44
C ASP A 142 27.82 -9.50 5.34
N PRO A 143 27.45 -8.38 4.72
CA PRO A 143 26.43 -8.37 3.65
C PRO A 143 26.86 -9.19 2.42
N GLU A 144 28.14 -9.55 2.28
CA GLU A 144 28.65 -10.40 1.21
C GLU A 144 28.49 -11.91 1.49
N ASP A 145 28.19 -12.34 2.72
CA ASP A 145 28.00 -13.76 3.03
C ASP A 145 26.81 -14.36 2.24
N ARG A 146 27.13 -15.34 1.39
CA ARG A 146 26.22 -16.11 0.52
C ARG A 146 26.04 -17.56 0.96
N SER A 147 26.43 -17.92 2.19
CA SER A 147 26.22 -19.26 2.74
C SER A 147 24.76 -19.69 2.57
N LEU A 148 24.55 -20.95 2.18
CA LEU A 148 23.24 -21.60 2.11
C LEU A 148 23.12 -22.71 3.16
N ASN A 149 23.98 -22.69 4.19
CA ASN A 149 23.89 -23.63 5.29
C ASN A 149 22.64 -23.34 6.13
N MET A 150 21.58 -24.10 5.90
CA MET A 150 20.30 -23.98 6.62
C MET A 150 20.40 -24.29 8.12
N SER A 151 21.59 -24.63 8.64
CA SER A 151 21.84 -24.70 10.08
C SER A 151 22.26 -23.38 10.72
N THR A 152 22.38 -22.29 9.95
CA THR A 152 22.76 -20.96 10.46
C THR A 152 21.70 -19.91 10.09
N ALA A 153 21.64 -18.82 10.88
CA ALA A 153 20.73 -17.71 10.59
C ALA A 153 21.02 -17.06 9.24
N VAL A 154 22.30 -16.92 8.88
CA VAL A 154 22.73 -16.38 7.58
C VAL A 154 22.24 -17.27 6.44
N GLY A 155 22.43 -18.59 6.54
CA GLY A 155 22.02 -19.52 5.50
C GLY A 155 20.51 -19.59 5.31
N ILE A 156 19.75 -19.58 6.42
CA ILE A 156 18.29 -19.45 6.37
C ILE A 156 17.89 -18.17 5.65
N GLY A 157 18.44 -17.03 6.08
CA GLY A 157 18.09 -15.74 5.49
C GLY A 157 18.37 -15.69 3.99
N ASN A 158 19.57 -16.09 3.58
CA ASN A 158 19.96 -16.13 2.18
C ASN A 158 19.01 -17.00 1.33
N ARG A 159 18.70 -18.21 1.80
CA ARG A 159 17.81 -19.13 1.10
C ARG A 159 16.39 -18.57 0.96
N GLU A 160 15.81 -18.08 2.06
CA GLU A 160 14.43 -17.57 2.06
C GLU A 160 14.28 -16.32 1.18
N GLY A 161 15.27 -15.43 1.19
CA GLY A 161 15.28 -14.27 0.30
C GLY A 161 15.39 -14.64 -1.18
N MET A 162 16.27 -15.59 -1.52
CA MET A 162 16.40 -16.10 -2.89
C MET A 162 15.12 -16.78 -3.39
N ASP A 163 14.50 -17.63 -2.57
CA ASP A 163 13.27 -18.34 -2.96
C ASP A 163 12.07 -17.39 -3.10
N THR A 164 11.98 -16.40 -2.20
CA THR A 164 10.94 -15.36 -2.32
C THR A 164 11.14 -14.51 -3.59
N ALA A 165 12.38 -14.17 -3.93
CA ALA A 165 12.68 -13.46 -5.17
C ALA A 165 12.40 -14.30 -6.43
N ARG A 166 12.58 -15.63 -6.36
CA ARG A 166 12.17 -16.54 -7.45
C ARG A 166 10.65 -16.49 -7.65
N LEU A 167 9.87 -16.46 -6.57
CA LEU A 167 8.41 -16.35 -6.65
C LEU A 167 8.00 -15.02 -7.30
N MET A 168 8.64 -13.91 -6.93
CA MET A 168 8.38 -12.59 -7.51
C MET A 168 8.47 -12.59 -9.05
N ARG A 169 9.43 -13.31 -9.64
CA ARG A 169 9.58 -13.37 -11.09
C ARG A 169 8.46 -14.09 -11.83
N ILE A 170 7.71 -14.96 -11.14
CA ILE A 170 6.66 -15.80 -11.75
C ILE A 170 5.27 -15.52 -11.19
N ASP A 171 5.11 -14.46 -10.40
CA ASP A 171 3.85 -14.11 -9.74
C ASP A 171 2.82 -13.46 -10.69
N GLY A 172 3.23 -13.19 -11.93
CA GLY A 172 2.41 -12.59 -12.97
C GLY A 172 2.40 -11.07 -12.97
N TRP A 173 3.31 -10.39 -12.25
CA TRP A 173 3.41 -8.93 -12.24
C TRP A 173 4.32 -8.34 -13.31
N ASN A 174 5.13 -9.17 -13.98
CA ASN A 174 6.11 -8.72 -14.98
C ASN A 174 7.06 -7.66 -14.43
N ASP A 175 7.55 -7.82 -13.19
CA ASP A 175 8.29 -6.78 -12.48
C ASP A 175 9.65 -6.44 -13.10
N ASP A 176 10.30 -7.41 -13.76
CA ASP A 176 11.53 -7.20 -14.52
C ASP A 176 11.29 -6.88 -16.01
N GLY A 177 10.04 -6.96 -16.49
CA GLY A 177 9.67 -6.72 -17.89
C GLY A 177 9.96 -7.89 -18.86
N SER A 178 10.44 -9.02 -18.36
CA SER A 178 10.85 -10.17 -19.19
C SER A 178 9.70 -10.83 -19.96
N LEU A 179 8.44 -10.59 -19.57
CA LEU A 179 7.28 -11.14 -20.27
C LEU A 179 6.90 -10.35 -21.53
N THR A 180 7.46 -9.15 -21.72
CA THR A 180 7.22 -8.31 -22.91
C THR A 180 8.45 -8.14 -23.79
N SER A 181 9.65 -8.46 -23.29
CA SER A 181 10.89 -8.45 -24.05
C SER A 181 11.80 -9.61 -23.64
N SER A 182 12.40 -10.29 -24.63
CA SER A 182 13.44 -11.31 -24.39
C SER A 182 14.83 -10.71 -24.18
N ASP A 183 15.04 -9.46 -24.58
CA ASP A 183 16.26 -8.71 -24.30
C ASP A 183 16.04 -7.84 -23.06
N THR A 184 16.80 -8.14 -22.01
CA THR A 184 16.71 -7.46 -20.70
C THR A 184 17.07 -5.97 -20.78
N ASN A 185 17.85 -5.54 -21.78
CA ASN A 185 18.16 -4.12 -21.97
C ASN A 185 16.97 -3.31 -22.52
N TYR A 186 16.00 -3.99 -23.14
CA TYR A 186 14.78 -3.38 -23.67
C TYR A 186 13.52 -3.78 -22.88
N ALA A 187 13.69 -4.59 -21.83
CA ALA A 187 12.60 -4.96 -20.94
C ALA A 187 12.10 -3.72 -20.19
N GLN A 188 10.77 -3.59 -20.11
CA GLN A 188 10.11 -2.52 -19.38
C GLN A 188 9.49 -3.09 -18.11
N PRO A 189 10.06 -2.81 -16.92
CA PRO A 189 9.49 -3.21 -15.65
C PRO A 189 8.00 -2.90 -15.56
N PHE A 190 7.22 -3.87 -15.10
CA PHE A 190 5.77 -3.77 -14.91
C PHE A 190 4.94 -3.55 -16.18
N ALA A 191 5.53 -3.69 -17.37
CA ALA A 191 4.82 -3.50 -18.63
C ALA A 191 3.59 -4.42 -18.71
N ASP A 192 2.52 -3.91 -19.32
CA ASP A 192 1.28 -4.65 -19.47
C ASP A 192 1.45 -5.88 -20.37
N ILE A 193 0.92 -7.01 -19.89
CA ILE A 193 0.85 -8.29 -20.62
C ILE A 193 -0.60 -8.67 -20.97
N SER A 194 -1.57 -7.81 -20.67
CA SER A 194 -3.00 -8.08 -20.91
C SER A 194 -3.52 -7.55 -22.25
N GLY A 195 -2.78 -6.66 -22.91
CA GLY A 195 -3.22 -5.98 -24.13
C GLY A 195 -4.32 -4.95 -23.88
N TYR A 196 -4.33 -4.36 -22.69
CA TYR A 196 -5.32 -3.35 -22.33
C TYR A 196 -5.14 -2.09 -23.18
N GLU A 197 -6.26 -1.57 -23.68
CA GLU A 197 -6.31 -0.30 -24.39
C GLU A 197 -7.53 0.51 -23.88
N PRO A 198 -7.33 1.78 -23.47
CA PRO A 198 -8.42 2.62 -23.01
C PRO A 198 -9.41 2.93 -24.14
N LYS A 199 -10.70 2.94 -23.84
CA LYS A 199 -11.75 3.25 -24.84
C LYS A 199 -11.85 4.72 -25.20
N ASN A 200 -11.25 5.59 -24.39
CA ASN A 200 -11.19 7.03 -24.63
C ASN A 200 -9.73 7.47 -24.77
N THR A 201 -9.52 8.57 -25.49
CA THR A 201 -8.20 9.21 -25.58
C THR A 201 -8.10 10.35 -24.58
N PRO A 202 -6.90 10.88 -24.29
CA PRO A 202 -6.74 12.07 -23.45
C PRO A 202 -7.47 13.31 -23.99
N TRP A 203 -7.84 13.32 -25.27
CA TRP A 203 -8.45 14.47 -25.94
C TRP A 203 -9.96 14.31 -26.19
N ARG A 204 -10.47 13.09 -26.21
CA ARG A 204 -11.87 12.81 -26.59
C ARG A 204 -12.47 11.66 -25.80
N ILE A 205 -13.64 11.92 -25.22
CA ILE A 205 -14.51 10.92 -24.63
C ILE A 205 -15.55 10.46 -25.66
N SER A 206 -15.42 9.22 -26.13
CA SER A 206 -16.41 8.55 -26.99
C SER A 206 -17.34 7.64 -26.19
N PHE A 207 -16.87 7.14 -25.05
CA PHE A 207 -17.57 6.26 -24.11
C PHE A 207 -17.65 6.96 -22.74
N PRO A 208 -18.78 7.63 -22.42
CA PRO A 208 -18.89 8.53 -21.26
C PRO A 208 -18.80 7.83 -19.91
N PHE A 209 -18.93 6.50 -19.88
CA PHE A 209 -18.83 5.69 -18.67
C PHE A 209 -17.50 4.92 -18.59
N LYS A 210 -16.62 5.06 -19.58
CA LYS A 210 -15.33 4.37 -19.64
C LYS A 210 -14.17 5.27 -19.21
N TRP A 211 -13.08 4.68 -18.70
CA TRP A 211 -11.93 5.42 -18.22
C TRP A 211 -11.33 6.26 -19.35
N GLN A 212 -10.74 7.36 -18.94
CA GLN A 212 -10.05 8.26 -19.81
C GLN A 212 -8.69 8.57 -19.19
N PRO A 213 -7.59 8.32 -19.92
CA PRO A 213 -6.29 8.74 -19.45
C PRO A 213 -6.19 10.26 -19.40
N VAL A 214 -5.70 10.81 -18.29
CA VAL A 214 -5.53 12.26 -18.13
C VAL A 214 -4.19 12.70 -18.73
N LEU A 215 -4.14 13.93 -19.28
CA LEU A 215 -2.90 14.57 -19.68
C LEU A 215 -2.23 15.20 -18.45
N GLU A 216 -0.98 14.85 -18.22
CA GLU A 216 -0.16 15.33 -17.11
C GLU A 216 1.08 16.04 -17.65
N ASN A 217 1.77 16.76 -16.77
CA ASN A 217 2.99 17.46 -17.12
C ASN A 217 3.93 17.55 -15.92
N ASN A 218 5.21 17.77 -16.20
CA ASN A 218 6.25 17.93 -15.18
C ASN A 218 6.42 19.38 -14.70
N GLY A 219 5.56 20.33 -15.13
CA GLY A 219 5.70 21.76 -14.85
C GLY A 219 6.86 22.46 -15.58
N LEU A 220 7.71 21.72 -16.30
CA LEU A 220 8.89 22.21 -17.03
C LEU A 220 8.68 22.18 -18.55
N GLY A 221 7.43 22.03 -19.00
CA GLY A 221 7.06 22.01 -20.42
C GLY A 221 6.97 20.62 -21.07
N PHE A 222 7.25 19.54 -20.34
CA PHE A 222 7.02 18.18 -20.83
C PHE A 222 5.63 17.68 -20.43
N PHE A 223 4.89 17.15 -21.41
CA PHE A 223 3.56 16.58 -21.23
C PHE A 223 3.58 15.09 -21.54
N PHE A 224 2.84 14.33 -20.75
CA PHE A 224 2.65 12.90 -20.94
C PHE A 224 1.19 12.55 -20.63
N ARG A 225 0.74 11.39 -21.10
CA ARG A 225 -0.59 10.88 -20.75
C ARG A 225 -0.44 9.73 -19.76
N GLN A 226 -1.46 9.56 -18.95
CA GLN A 226 -1.58 8.35 -18.14
C GLN A 226 -1.70 7.11 -19.05
N GLU A 227 -1.22 5.98 -18.54
CA GLU A 227 -1.54 4.64 -19.01
C GLU A 227 -2.05 3.84 -17.80
N HIS A 228 -2.95 2.88 -17.99
CA HIS A 228 -3.51 2.17 -16.82
C HIS A 228 -2.39 1.39 -16.11
N VAL A 229 -2.08 1.74 -14.87
CA VAL A 229 -0.99 1.09 -14.13
C VAL A 229 -1.28 -0.39 -13.90
N VAL A 230 -0.31 -1.23 -14.28
CA VAL A 230 -0.29 -2.70 -14.17
C VAL A 230 -1.65 -3.36 -14.43
N PRO A 231 -2.27 -3.17 -15.61
CA PRO A 231 -3.66 -3.57 -15.82
C PRO A 231 -3.84 -5.09 -15.70
N HIS A 232 -2.82 -5.87 -16.04
CA HIS A 232 -2.81 -7.34 -15.98
C HIS A 232 -2.95 -7.96 -14.58
N ILE A 233 -2.67 -7.24 -13.49
CA ILE A 233 -2.56 -7.85 -12.14
C ILE A 233 -3.89 -8.36 -11.59
N GLY A 234 -5.02 -8.03 -12.22
CA GLY A 234 -6.29 -8.70 -11.93
C GLY A 234 -6.29 -10.22 -12.24
N ARG A 235 -5.24 -10.71 -12.91
CA ARG A 235 -4.99 -12.10 -13.28
C ARG A 235 -3.71 -12.68 -12.65
N SER A 236 -2.98 -11.89 -11.86
CA SER A 236 -1.79 -12.36 -11.14
C SER A 236 -2.17 -13.23 -9.95
N ILE A 237 -1.16 -13.85 -9.32
CA ILE A 237 -1.34 -14.65 -8.12
C ILE A 237 -2.13 -13.90 -7.03
N ALA A 238 -2.94 -14.65 -6.26
CA ALA A 238 -3.45 -14.27 -4.95
C ALA A 238 -3.13 -15.41 -3.97
N PHE A 239 -2.91 -15.09 -2.69
CA PHE A 239 -2.35 -16.03 -1.72
C PHE A 239 -3.42 -16.75 -0.90
N SER A 240 -4.35 -16.00 -0.31
CA SER A 240 -5.47 -16.55 0.48
C SER A 240 -6.68 -16.96 -0.36
N GLN A 241 -6.58 -16.83 -1.69
CA GLN A 241 -7.66 -17.09 -2.63
C GLN A 241 -7.14 -17.78 -3.89
N ASN A 242 -7.95 -18.66 -4.47
CA ASN A 242 -7.65 -19.26 -5.78
C ASN A 242 -8.27 -18.48 -6.96
N PRO A 243 -7.91 -18.79 -8.22
CA PRO A 243 -8.42 -18.06 -9.40
C PRO A 243 -9.95 -18.01 -9.50
N PHE A 244 -10.64 -19.10 -9.14
CA PHE A 244 -12.10 -19.14 -9.17
C PHE A 244 -12.71 -18.17 -8.14
N GLU A 245 -12.13 -18.08 -6.95
CA GLU A 245 -12.59 -17.22 -5.88
C GLU A 245 -12.43 -15.73 -6.21
N VAL A 246 -11.27 -15.35 -6.76
CA VAL A 246 -11.07 -13.98 -7.24
C VAL A 246 -12.02 -13.67 -8.40
N ARG A 247 -12.22 -14.60 -9.35
CA ARG A 247 -13.11 -14.40 -10.51
C ARG A 247 -14.58 -14.22 -10.12
N ARG A 248 -15.08 -14.97 -9.14
CA ARG A 248 -16.50 -14.92 -8.71
C ARG A 248 -16.85 -13.66 -7.92
N ARG A 249 -15.90 -13.02 -7.24
CA ARG A 249 -16.13 -11.77 -6.50
C ARG A 249 -16.45 -10.64 -7.46
N ARG A 250 -17.69 -10.17 -7.52
CA ARG A 250 -18.07 -9.10 -8.46
C ARG A 250 -18.92 -8.04 -7.79
N VAL A 251 -18.82 -6.82 -8.33
CA VAL A 251 -19.72 -5.72 -7.99
C VAL A 251 -20.52 -5.29 -9.22
N ARG A 252 -21.74 -4.80 -8.99
CA ARG A 252 -22.61 -4.36 -10.08
C ARG A 252 -22.10 -3.02 -10.61
N SER A 253 -22.17 -2.80 -11.93
CA SER A 253 -21.87 -1.47 -12.47
C SER A 253 -22.86 -0.43 -11.92
N PRO A 254 -22.41 0.80 -11.61
CA PRO A 254 -23.32 1.89 -11.28
C PRO A 254 -24.16 2.36 -12.48
N TYR A 255 -23.83 1.90 -13.69
CA TYR A 255 -24.52 2.25 -14.93
C TYR A 255 -25.24 1.04 -15.52
N LEU A 256 -26.43 1.26 -16.09
CA LEU A 256 -27.22 0.24 -16.77
C LEU A 256 -26.58 -0.15 -18.12
N ARG A 257 -26.03 0.82 -18.85
CA ARG A 257 -25.36 0.63 -20.15
C ARG A 257 -23.93 1.18 -20.13
N PRO A 258 -23.00 0.53 -19.39
CA PRO A 258 -21.64 1.04 -19.20
C PRO A 258 -20.78 1.04 -20.49
N HIS A 259 -21.21 0.35 -21.53
CA HIS A 259 -20.53 0.31 -22.84
C HIS A 259 -21.18 1.22 -23.89
N ALA A 260 -22.19 2.02 -23.49
CA ALA A 260 -22.78 2.99 -24.40
C ALA A 260 -21.75 4.04 -24.83
N THR A 261 -21.86 4.48 -26.07
CA THR A 261 -21.19 5.64 -26.62
C THR A 261 -21.94 6.92 -26.22
N VAL A 262 -21.32 8.08 -26.45
CA VAL A 262 -22.00 9.37 -26.29
C VAL A 262 -23.28 9.51 -27.14
N TYR A 263 -23.44 8.75 -28.22
CA TYR A 263 -24.62 8.82 -29.11
C TYR A 263 -25.81 7.99 -28.63
N ASN A 264 -25.57 6.96 -27.82
CA ASN A 264 -26.62 6.03 -27.34
C ASN A 264 -26.61 5.85 -25.82
N ALA A 265 -25.97 6.78 -25.11
CA ALA A 265 -25.96 6.82 -23.65
C ALA A 265 -27.38 6.93 -23.11
N ASN A 266 -27.71 6.10 -22.12
CA ASN A 266 -29.02 6.14 -21.48
C ASN A 266 -29.14 7.40 -20.62
N SER A 267 -30.24 8.14 -20.74
CA SER A 267 -30.44 9.40 -20.01
C SER A 267 -30.43 9.23 -18.48
N ALA A 268 -30.84 8.09 -17.94
CA ALA A 268 -30.74 7.80 -16.51
C ALA A 268 -29.28 7.63 -16.06
N ASP A 269 -28.46 6.91 -16.82
CA ASP A 269 -27.03 6.75 -16.50
C ASP A 269 -26.30 8.10 -16.58
N VAL A 270 -26.62 8.94 -17.57
CA VAL A 270 -26.07 10.30 -17.69
C VAL A 270 -26.49 11.18 -16.51
N ARG A 271 -27.77 11.11 -16.08
CA ARG A 271 -28.25 11.83 -14.89
C ARG A 271 -27.52 11.36 -13.63
N ASN A 272 -27.31 10.05 -13.46
CA ASN A 272 -26.59 9.50 -12.32
C ASN A 272 -25.14 10.01 -12.29
N LEU A 273 -24.41 9.89 -13.41
CA LEU A 273 -23.04 10.38 -13.51
C LEU A 273 -22.96 11.89 -13.22
N ARG A 274 -23.90 12.68 -13.76
CA ARG A 274 -23.98 14.12 -13.49
C ARG A 274 -24.21 14.40 -12.00
N GLY A 275 -25.15 13.70 -11.35
CA GLY A 275 -25.42 13.86 -9.92
C GLY A 275 -24.23 13.49 -9.05
N TYR A 276 -23.50 12.42 -9.39
CA TYR A 276 -22.27 12.06 -8.70
C TYR A 276 -21.19 13.15 -8.86
N ALA A 277 -21.05 13.72 -10.05
CA ALA A 277 -20.08 14.78 -10.32
C ALA A 277 -20.45 16.11 -9.61
N GLU A 278 -21.74 16.47 -9.54
CA GLU A 278 -22.19 17.62 -8.73
C GLU A 278 -21.85 17.41 -7.24
N GLY A 279 -21.99 16.17 -6.75
CA GLY A 279 -21.56 15.79 -5.40
C GLY A 279 -20.05 15.90 -5.16
N VAL A 280 -19.21 15.81 -6.20
CA VAL A 280 -17.76 16.03 -6.08
C VAL A 280 -17.47 17.53 -5.90
N PHE A 281 -18.07 18.39 -6.71
CA PHE A 281 -17.92 19.84 -6.57
C PHE A 281 -18.43 20.35 -5.21
N LYS A 282 -19.60 19.88 -4.78
CA LYS A 282 -20.15 20.22 -3.46
C LYS A 282 -19.18 19.86 -2.35
N ARG A 283 -18.66 18.63 -2.34
CA ARG A 283 -17.66 18.20 -1.34
C ARG A 283 -16.39 19.05 -1.42
N SER A 284 -15.94 19.41 -2.62
CA SER A 284 -14.79 20.29 -2.78
C SER A 284 -15.01 21.67 -2.17
N ALA A 285 -16.19 22.28 -2.33
CA ALA A 285 -16.52 23.58 -1.72
C ALA A 285 -16.63 23.53 -0.18
N GLU A 286 -16.99 22.37 0.36
CA GLU A 286 -17.20 22.15 1.80
C GLU A 286 -15.96 21.53 2.49
N LEU A 287 -14.81 21.43 1.80
CA LEU A 287 -13.61 20.80 2.35
C LEU A 287 -13.09 21.52 3.58
N THR A 288 -12.96 20.78 4.68
CA THR A 288 -12.30 21.26 5.91
C THR A 288 -10.85 20.81 5.97
N GLU A 289 -10.01 21.53 6.72
CA GLU A 289 -8.61 21.12 6.93
C GLU A 289 -8.51 19.70 7.48
N GLN A 290 -9.37 19.33 8.43
CA GLN A 290 -9.40 17.96 8.97
C GLN A 290 -9.71 16.91 7.90
N GLN A 291 -10.64 17.18 6.98
CA GLN A 291 -10.95 16.27 5.87
C GLN A 291 -9.80 16.15 4.88
N GLN A 292 -9.08 17.23 4.62
CA GLN A 292 -7.87 17.25 3.81
C GLN A 292 -6.76 16.41 4.45
N LEU A 293 -6.52 16.56 5.75
CA LEU A 293 -5.54 15.77 6.49
C LEU A 293 -5.92 14.28 6.52
N TYR A 294 -7.20 13.94 6.67
CA TYR A 294 -7.64 12.55 6.49
C TYR A 294 -7.42 12.07 5.05
N ALA A 295 -7.68 12.89 4.03
CA ALA A 295 -7.39 12.55 2.64
C ALA A 295 -5.91 12.20 2.46
N GLU A 296 -5.00 12.96 3.07
CA GLU A 296 -3.55 12.70 3.03
C GLU A 296 -3.15 11.43 3.81
N LEU A 297 -3.62 11.29 5.05
CA LEU A 297 -3.35 10.11 5.90
C LEU A 297 -3.75 8.82 5.18
N PHE A 298 -4.97 8.80 4.64
CA PHE A 298 -5.50 7.63 3.95
C PHE A 298 -5.05 7.53 2.50
N ASP A 299 -4.38 8.53 1.92
CA ASP A 299 -3.67 8.41 0.65
C ASP A 299 -2.31 7.73 0.83
N ASN A 300 -1.66 7.98 1.97
CA ASN A 300 -0.38 7.41 2.32
C ASN A 300 -0.47 5.91 2.69
N LYS A 301 -0.07 5.03 1.75
CA LYS A 301 -0.13 3.57 1.94
C LYS A 301 1.10 2.97 2.58
N VAL A 302 2.26 3.58 2.34
CA VAL A 302 3.56 2.96 2.63
C VAL A 302 4.50 3.92 3.34
N ASN A 303 4.57 5.19 2.92
CA ASN A 303 5.61 6.12 3.36
C ASN A 303 5.34 6.68 4.76
N ALA A 304 6.38 7.17 5.44
CA ALA A 304 6.22 8.17 6.50
C ALA A 304 6.53 9.51 5.84
N PHE A 305 5.54 10.15 5.22
CA PHE A 305 5.80 11.39 4.47
C PHE A 305 6.22 12.50 5.43
N ARG A 306 7.36 13.15 5.14
CA ARG A 306 7.99 14.18 5.98
C ARG A 306 7.97 15.54 5.29
N THR A 307 7.77 16.58 6.08
CA THR A 307 8.08 17.96 5.69
C THR A 307 9.13 18.53 6.63
N GLU A 308 9.60 19.74 6.36
CA GLU A 308 10.41 20.50 7.32
C GLU A 308 9.66 20.66 8.66
N GLU A 309 8.35 20.91 8.59
CA GLU A 309 7.44 21.08 9.73
C GLU A 309 7.00 19.75 10.37
N ASN A 310 7.19 18.62 9.69
CA ASN A 310 6.92 17.28 10.20
C ASN A 310 8.07 16.31 9.85
N PRO A 311 9.22 16.45 10.52
CA PRO A 311 10.43 15.67 10.20
C PRO A 311 10.31 14.19 10.56
N PHE A 312 9.36 13.82 11.44
CA PHE A 312 9.09 12.43 11.80
C PHE A 312 8.13 11.76 10.81
N GLY A 313 7.26 12.56 10.21
CA GLY A 313 6.37 12.20 9.12
C GLY A 313 5.03 11.64 9.58
N THR A 314 4.03 11.72 8.72
CA THR A 314 2.71 11.12 8.96
C THR A 314 2.79 9.61 8.66
N PRO A 315 2.40 8.74 9.60
CA PRO A 315 2.46 7.29 9.37
C PRO A 315 1.51 6.85 8.26
N SER A 316 1.87 5.79 7.54
CA SER A 316 1.00 5.15 6.56
C SER A 316 -0.12 4.34 7.23
N ILE A 317 -1.18 4.02 6.48
CA ILE A 317 -2.30 3.20 7.02
C ILE A 317 -1.82 1.90 7.67
N GLY A 318 -0.91 1.18 6.98
CA GLY A 318 -0.40 -0.11 7.46
C GLY A 318 0.35 0.04 8.78
N SER A 319 1.24 1.04 8.82
CA SER A 319 2.03 1.32 10.01
C SER A 319 1.21 1.88 11.16
N SER A 320 0.22 2.74 10.88
CA SER A 320 -0.70 3.28 11.89
C SER A 320 -1.35 2.15 12.69
N VAL A 321 -2.02 1.21 12.01
CA VAL A 321 -2.75 0.13 12.72
C VAL A 321 -1.79 -0.84 13.39
N ARG A 322 -0.71 -1.26 12.71
CA ARG A 322 0.23 -2.23 13.27
C ARG A 322 1.05 -1.66 14.43
N PHE A 323 1.76 -0.56 14.21
CA PHE A 323 2.79 -0.06 15.14
C PHE A 323 2.31 1.02 16.11
N PHE A 324 1.26 1.79 15.77
CA PHE A 324 0.77 2.88 16.61
C PHE A 324 -0.55 2.56 17.31
N ILE A 325 -1.30 1.58 16.82
CA ILE A 325 -2.56 1.13 17.44
C ILE A 325 -2.37 -0.21 18.13
N LEU A 326 -2.29 -1.30 17.38
CA LEU A 326 -2.38 -2.66 17.95
C LEU A 326 -1.12 -3.06 18.71
N GLY A 327 0.07 -2.85 18.14
CA GLY A 327 1.35 -3.21 18.77
C GLY A 327 1.49 -2.69 20.19
N PRO A 328 1.31 -1.38 20.44
CA PRO A 328 1.36 -0.82 21.79
C PRO A 328 0.16 -1.20 22.67
N GLN A 329 -1.08 -1.18 22.13
CA GLN A 329 -2.28 -1.40 22.95
C GLN A 329 -2.52 -2.86 23.33
N LEU A 330 -1.93 -3.81 22.60
CA LEU A 330 -1.95 -5.24 22.90
C LEU A 330 -0.62 -5.75 23.44
N ASP A 331 0.38 -4.88 23.58
CA ASP A 331 1.75 -5.23 23.95
C ASP A 331 2.33 -6.40 23.13
N LEU A 332 2.12 -6.38 21.80
CA LEU A 332 2.50 -7.49 20.92
C LEU A 332 4.00 -7.77 21.00
N SER A 333 4.34 -9.04 21.21
CA SER A 333 5.68 -9.59 21.03
C SER A 333 6.14 -9.51 19.57
N LEU A 334 7.44 -9.72 19.33
CA LEU A 334 7.98 -9.82 17.98
C LEU A 334 7.27 -10.90 17.14
N ASP A 335 7.04 -12.06 17.74
CA ASP A 335 6.43 -13.21 17.07
C ASP A 335 4.99 -12.89 16.64
N GLU A 336 4.20 -12.28 17.52
CA GLU A 336 2.83 -11.84 17.21
C GLU A 336 2.82 -10.74 16.14
N ASP A 337 3.77 -9.80 16.17
CA ASP A 337 3.89 -8.74 15.17
C ASP A 337 4.22 -9.31 13.78
N VAL A 338 5.13 -10.28 13.67
CA VAL A 338 5.46 -10.96 12.41
C VAL A 338 4.26 -11.75 11.86
N ILE A 339 3.53 -12.45 12.73
CA ILE A 339 2.31 -13.17 12.36
C ILE A 339 1.23 -12.21 11.85
N TYR A 340 0.97 -11.13 12.59
CA TYR A 340 0.01 -10.10 12.21
C TYR A 340 0.38 -9.46 10.85
N ALA A 341 1.68 -9.18 10.67
CA ALA A 341 2.22 -8.58 9.46
C ALA A 341 2.00 -9.45 8.22
N ALA A 342 2.28 -10.75 8.32
CA ALA A 342 2.08 -11.68 7.21
C ALA A 342 0.61 -11.68 6.75
N ALA A 343 -0.31 -11.84 7.69
CA ALA A 343 -1.74 -11.92 7.39
C ALA A 343 -2.30 -10.59 6.86
N SER A 344 -1.87 -9.46 7.42
CA SER A 344 -2.32 -8.14 6.98
C SER A 344 -1.85 -7.80 5.56
N ASN A 345 -0.64 -8.21 5.18
CA ASN A 345 -0.12 -7.96 3.83
C ASN A 345 -0.62 -8.97 2.80
N ILE A 346 -0.92 -10.22 3.18
CA ILE A 346 -1.71 -11.13 2.34
C ILE A 346 -3.07 -10.50 2.05
N ALA A 347 -3.74 -9.95 3.08
CA ALA A 347 -5.06 -9.34 2.94
C ALA A 347 -5.08 -8.20 1.92
N THR A 348 -4.12 -7.27 2.03
CA THR A 348 -4.06 -6.10 1.15
C THR A 348 -3.60 -6.46 -0.26
N PHE A 349 -2.65 -7.38 -0.42
CA PHE A 349 -2.22 -7.86 -1.73
C PHE A 349 -3.37 -8.52 -2.49
N ASP A 350 -4.06 -9.47 -1.86
CA ASP A 350 -5.22 -10.16 -2.44
C ASP A 350 -6.38 -9.21 -2.76
N ALA A 351 -6.57 -8.18 -1.93
CA ALA A 351 -7.54 -7.11 -2.17
C ALA A 351 -7.18 -6.31 -3.42
N ILE A 352 -5.90 -5.97 -3.63
CA ILE A 352 -5.42 -5.27 -4.83
C ILE A 352 -5.62 -6.12 -6.09
N VAL A 353 -5.26 -7.39 -6.07
CA VAL A 353 -5.50 -8.33 -7.19
C VAL A 353 -7.01 -8.39 -7.51
N THR A 354 -7.84 -8.53 -6.48
CA THR A 354 -9.30 -8.62 -6.64
C THR A 354 -9.90 -7.33 -7.22
N VAL A 355 -9.46 -6.17 -6.73
CA VAL A 355 -10.00 -4.87 -7.18
C VAL A 355 -9.49 -4.48 -8.55
N TRP A 356 -8.24 -4.79 -8.91
CA TRP A 356 -7.70 -4.50 -10.26
C TRP A 356 -8.47 -5.25 -11.34
N LYS A 357 -8.85 -6.50 -11.07
CA LYS A 357 -9.72 -7.28 -11.95
C LYS A 357 -11.06 -6.57 -12.21
N GLU A 358 -11.71 -6.05 -11.17
CA GLU A 358 -12.99 -5.32 -11.35
C GLU A 358 -12.78 -3.94 -11.97
N LYS A 359 -11.68 -3.26 -11.65
CA LYS A 359 -11.29 -1.99 -12.29
C LYS A 359 -11.15 -2.13 -13.79
N LEU A 360 -10.48 -3.18 -14.27
CA LEU A 360 -10.42 -3.45 -15.71
C LEU A 360 -11.77 -3.86 -16.29
N ARG A 361 -12.55 -4.69 -15.57
CA ARG A 361 -13.86 -5.15 -16.07
C ARG A 361 -14.84 -4.00 -16.26
N HIS A 362 -14.86 -3.07 -15.32
CA HIS A 362 -15.72 -1.89 -15.40
C HIS A 362 -15.11 -0.80 -16.28
N ASP A 363 -13.80 -0.63 -16.20
CA ASP A 363 -13.02 0.40 -16.88
C ASP A 363 -13.70 1.76 -16.71
N ALA A 364 -14.08 2.15 -15.49
CA ALA A 364 -15.00 3.28 -15.28
C ALA A 364 -14.31 4.66 -15.30
N ILE A 365 -15.06 5.66 -15.78
CA ILE A 365 -14.66 7.08 -15.86
C ILE A 365 -14.37 7.72 -14.49
N ARG A 366 -13.41 8.65 -14.45
CA ARG A 366 -12.96 9.37 -13.24
C ARG A 366 -13.57 10.78 -13.10
N PRO A 367 -13.73 11.31 -11.88
CA PRO A 367 -14.20 12.67 -11.63
C PRO A 367 -13.09 13.73 -11.84
N THR A 368 -12.62 13.96 -13.07
CA THR A 368 -11.68 15.07 -13.32
C THR A 368 -11.67 15.51 -14.78
N GLY A 369 -11.18 16.73 -15.03
CA GLY A 369 -10.82 17.25 -16.35
C GLY A 369 -11.90 17.10 -17.40
N GLN A 370 -11.60 16.32 -18.44
CA GLN A 370 -12.49 16.14 -19.59
C GLN A 370 -13.84 15.50 -19.24
N THR A 371 -13.92 14.64 -18.21
CA THR A 371 -15.20 14.13 -17.72
C THR A 371 -16.09 15.27 -17.26
N MET A 372 -15.54 16.17 -16.44
CA MET A 372 -16.29 17.30 -15.91
C MET A 372 -16.67 18.28 -17.02
N ARG A 373 -15.79 18.49 -17.99
CA ARG A 373 -16.08 19.29 -19.20
C ARG A 373 -17.19 18.67 -20.04
N LEU A 374 -17.19 17.35 -20.26
CA LEU A 374 -18.23 16.65 -20.99
C LEU A 374 -19.60 16.83 -20.32
N LEU A 375 -19.64 16.74 -19.00
CA LEU A 375 -20.88 16.84 -18.25
C LEU A 375 -21.40 18.29 -18.21
N PHE A 376 -20.56 19.29 -17.96
CA PHE A 376 -21.04 20.64 -17.62
C PHE A 376 -20.57 21.76 -18.55
N GLY A 377 -19.77 21.47 -19.56
CA GLY A 377 -19.24 22.47 -20.49
C GLY A 377 -18.48 23.58 -19.77
N LYS A 378 -18.86 24.83 -20.02
CA LYS A 378 -18.27 26.04 -19.42
C LYS A 378 -18.93 26.45 -18.09
N ARG A 379 -19.90 25.69 -17.58
CA ARG A 379 -20.54 25.99 -16.29
C ARG A 379 -19.47 26.02 -15.20
N LYS A 380 -19.55 27.05 -14.36
CA LYS A 380 -18.67 27.21 -13.20
C LYS A 380 -19.32 26.61 -11.96
N PHE A 381 -18.46 26.13 -11.06
CA PHE A 381 -18.83 25.59 -9.77
C PHE A 381 -17.97 26.24 -8.69
N GLU A 382 -18.57 26.43 -7.53
CA GLU A 382 -17.84 26.76 -6.32
C GLU A 382 -17.01 25.56 -5.88
N VAL A 383 -15.75 25.80 -5.53
CA VAL A 383 -14.80 24.77 -5.08
C VAL A 383 -13.83 25.40 -4.08
N TRP A 384 -13.12 24.56 -3.32
CA TRP A 384 -12.04 25.02 -2.45
C TRP A 384 -10.97 25.80 -3.25
N GLY A 385 -10.67 27.02 -2.80
CA GLY A 385 -9.80 27.97 -3.51
C GLY A 385 -8.30 27.81 -3.26
N GLY A 386 -7.90 26.88 -2.40
CA GLY A 386 -6.52 26.69 -1.95
C GLY A 386 -6.29 27.13 -0.50
N PRO A 387 -5.12 26.85 0.09
CA PRO A 387 -4.85 27.16 1.49
C PRO A 387 -4.94 28.67 1.77
N GLY A 388 -5.66 29.03 2.83
CA GLY A 388 -5.85 30.43 3.26
C GLY A 388 -6.67 31.30 2.29
N ARG A 389 -7.41 30.69 1.36
CA ARG A 389 -8.23 31.38 0.37
C ARG A 389 -9.69 30.98 0.52
N ASP A 390 -10.58 31.95 0.31
CA ASP A 390 -12.00 31.66 0.15
C ASP A 390 -12.25 30.73 -1.03
N ASN A 391 -13.40 30.07 -1.02
CA ASN A 391 -13.86 29.29 -2.16
C ASN A 391 -13.86 30.12 -3.45
N THR A 392 -13.63 29.46 -4.58
CA THR A 392 -13.54 30.11 -5.88
C THR A 392 -14.46 29.46 -6.91
N GLN A 393 -14.77 30.20 -7.97
CA GLN A 393 -15.60 29.75 -9.08
C GLN A 393 -14.72 29.30 -10.24
N ILE A 394 -14.67 27.98 -10.49
CA ILE A 394 -13.89 27.40 -11.58
C ILE A 394 -14.80 26.73 -12.61
N ALA A 395 -14.43 26.80 -13.90
CA ALA A 395 -15.13 26.01 -14.92
C ALA A 395 -14.94 24.52 -14.64
N ALA A 396 -15.99 23.72 -14.81
CA ALA A 396 -15.98 22.32 -14.42
C ALA A 396 -14.80 21.53 -15.01
N GLY A 397 -14.48 21.77 -16.29
CA GLY A 397 -13.39 21.10 -16.98
C GLY A 397 -11.97 21.51 -16.58
N ASP A 398 -11.83 22.61 -15.83
CA ASP A 398 -10.55 23.16 -15.40
C ASP A 398 -10.26 22.81 -13.93
N TRP A 399 -11.26 22.31 -13.20
CA TRP A 399 -11.11 21.85 -11.83
C TRP A 399 -10.21 20.63 -11.73
N GLN A 400 -9.39 20.61 -10.69
CA GLN A 400 -8.55 19.48 -10.32
C GLN A 400 -8.91 19.01 -8.90
N PRO A 401 -8.88 17.70 -8.64
CA PRO A 401 -9.08 17.15 -7.30
C PRO A 401 -7.97 17.58 -6.33
N TYR A 402 -8.26 17.52 -5.03
CA TYR A 402 -7.31 17.84 -3.97
C TYR A 402 -6.04 16.96 -4.05
N ILE A 403 -6.22 15.68 -4.36
CA ILE A 403 -5.12 14.73 -4.61
C ILE A 403 -5.10 14.37 -6.09
N ARG A 404 -3.90 14.27 -6.68
CA ARG A 404 -3.69 13.79 -8.06
C ARG A 404 -4.51 12.52 -8.34
N THR A 405 -5.21 12.51 -9.48
CA THR A 405 -5.90 11.30 -9.94
C THR A 405 -4.90 10.27 -10.42
N MET A 406 -4.86 9.10 -9.77
CA MET A 406 -3.96 8.01 -10.12
C MET A 406 -4.30 7.38 -11.48
N PRO A 407 -3.30 6.87 -12.21
CA PRO A 407 -3.43 6.40 -13.59
C PRO A 407 -4.09 5.02 -13.68
N HIS A 408 -5.35 4.91 -13.27
CA HIS A 408 -6.17 3.70 -13.40
C HIS A 408 -7.66 4.04 -13.33
N SER A 409 -8.50 3.10 -13.75
CA SER A 409 -9.95 3.29 -13.78
C SER A 409 -10.56 3.48 -12.38
N GLU A 410 -11.73 4.12 -12.34
CA GLU A 410 -12.38 4.60 -11.11
C GLU A 410 -12.98 3.47 -10.27
N TYR A 411 -13.80 2.61 -10.87
CA TYR A 411 -14.71 1.76 -10.13
C TYR A 411 -14.24 0.30 -10.05
N PRO A 412 -14.27 -0.34 -8.86
CA PRO A 412 -14.55 0.25 -7.55
C PRO A 412 -13.30 0.86 -6.89
N SER A 413 -13.47 1.53 -5.74
CA SER A 413 -12.36 2.15 -4.99
C SER A 413 -11.37 1.11 -4.46
N ALA A 414 -10.09 1.22 -4.85
CA ALA A 414 -9.02 0.36 -4.37
C ALA A 414 -8.73 0.58 -2.88
N SER A 415 -8.67 1.85 -2.44
CA SER A 415 -8.44 2.18 -1.03
C SER A 415 -9.54 1.60 -0.14
N SER A 416 -10.82 1.69 -0.55
CA SER A 416 -11.94 1.14 0.21
C SER A 416 -11.89 -0.39 0.29
N CYS A 417 -11.52 -1.06 -0.80
CA CYS A 417 -11.30 -2.50 -0.82
C CYS A 417 -10.14 -2.93 0.08
N ALA A 418 -8.96 -2.31 -0.06
CA ALA A 418 -7.78 -2.64 0.72
C ALA A 418 -7.98 -2.37 2.22
N CYS A 419 -8.54 -1.21 2.59
CA CYS A 419 -8.90 -0.91 3.97
C CYS A 419 -9.93 -1.90 4.53
N SER A 420 -10.90 -2.37 3.72
CA SER A 420 -11.86 -3.37 4.17
C SER A 420 -11.17 -4.68 4.53
N ALA A 421 -10.26 -5.18 3.68
CA ALA A 421 -9.53 -6.41 3.95
C ALA A 421 -8.58 -6.25 5.15
N PHE A 422 -7.87 -5.13 5.23
CA PHE A 422 -6.92 -4.83 6.31
C PHE A 422 -7.59 -4.71 7.68
N ILE A 423 -8.70 -3.96 7.77
CA ILE A 423 -9.45 -3.80 9.03
C ILE A 423 -10.21 -5.06 9.40
N GLU A 424 -10.73 -5.82 8.43
CA GLU A 424 -11.35 -7.12 8.71
C GLU A 424 -10.34 -8.13 9.28
N HIS A 425 -9.11 -8.13 8.78
CA HIS A 425 -8.00 -8.88 9.38
C HIS A 425 -7.70 -8.40 10.80
N ALA A 426 -7.57 -7.08 11.01
CA ALA A 426 -7.34 -6.51 12.34
C ALA A 426 -8.42 -6.93 13.35
N LEU A 427 -9.69 -6.84 12.97
CA LEU A 427 -10.82 -7.29 13.81
C LEU A 427 -10.79 -8.80 14.06
N ALA A 428 -10.40 -9.62 13.07
CA ALA A 428 -10.28 -11.07 13.27
C ALA A 428 -9.15 -11.40 14.27
N PHE A 429 -7.99 -10.76 14.11
CA PHE A 429 -6.84 -10.92 14.98
C PHE A 429 -7.13 -10.53 16.44
N THR A 430 -7.97 -9.51 16.66
CA THR A 430 -8.34 -9.01 17.99
C THR A 430 -9.55 -9.70 18.59
N GLY A 431 -10.04 -10.80 17.99
CA GLY A 431 -11.23 -11.52 18.46
C GLY A 431 -12.53 -10.71 18.35
N GLY A 432 -12.59 -9.76 17.42
CA GLY A 432 -13.73 -8.86 17.19
C GLY A 432 -13.68 -7.56 17.97
N ARG A 433 -12.65 -7.34 18.79
CA ARG A 433 -12.48 -6.09 19.53
C ARG A 433 -12.23 -4.91 18.56
N ASP A 434 -13.01 -3.84 18.70
CA ASP A 434 -13.02 -2.70 17.78
C ASP A 434 -12.55 -1.37 18.42
N ASP A 435 -12.54 -1.27 19.75
CA ASP A 435 -12.27 -0.07 20.56
C ASP A 435 -10.77 0.25 20.68
N PHE A 436 -10.09 0.34 19.55
CA PHE A 436 -8.70 0.76 19.48
C PHE A 436 -8.59 2.21 19.00
N ALA A 437 -8.24 3.11 19.91
CA ALA A 437 -8.12 4.53 19.62
C ALA A 437 -6.78 4.86 18.94
N PHE A 438 -6.81 5.69 17.91
CA PHE A 438 -5.64 6.32 17.30
C PHE A 438 -5.72 7.82 17.45
N ASN A 439 -4.70 8.41 18.06
CA ASN A 439 -4.54 9.85 18.17
C ASN A 439 -3.30 10.29 17.41
N LEU A 440 -3.43 11.37 16.64
CA LEU A 440 -2.33 11.95 15.88
C LEU A 440 -2.51 13.46 15.85
N THR A 441 -1.42 14.18 16.07
CA THR A 441 -1.35 15.63 15.86
C THR A 441 -0.69 15.88 14.52
N PHE A 442 -1.40 16.55 13.61
CA PHE A 442 -0.79 17.12 12.41
C PHE A 442 -0.25 18.49 12.77
N ALA A 443 1.08 18.63 12.77
CA ALA A 443 1.72 19.92 13.03
C ALA A 443 1.32 20.95 11.97
N LYS A 444 1.26 22.22 12.34
CA LYS A 444 1.08 23.35 11.42
C LYS A 444 2.02 23.23 10.23
N GLY A 445 1.47 23.38 9.01
CA GLY A 445 2.24 23.33 7.77
C GLY A 445 2.72 21.93 7.34
N SER A 446 2.33 20.86 8.02
CA SER A 446 2.80 19.48 7.75
C SER A 446 2.21 18.79 6.51
N SER A 447 1.32 19.44 5.77
CA SER A 447 0.69 18.87 4.57
C SER A 447 1.72 18.48 3.52
N ARG A 448 1.48 17.32 2.90
CA ARG A 448 2.22 16.82 1.76
C ARG A 448 2.03 17.65 0.50
N PHE A 449 0.81 18.10 0.27
CA PHE A 449 0.46 18.78 -0.97
C PHE A 449 0.64 20.30 -0.85
N TYR A 450 0.61 20.83 0.38
CA TYR A 450 0.74 22.25 0.67
C TYR A 450 1.68 22.51 1.87
N PRO A 451 2.96 22.13 1.78
CA PRO A 451 3.93 22.28 2.87
C PRO A 451 4.07 23.74 3.30
N GLY A 452 4.20 23.95 4.61
CA GLY A 452 4.24 25.27 5.25
C GLY A 452 2.92 26.05 5.25
N LYS A 453 1.85 25.53 4.63
CA LYS A 453 0.57 26.24 4.46
C LYS A 453 -0.62 25.54 5.10
N LEU A 454 -0.66 24.22 5.06
CA LEU A 454 -1.74 23.40 5.60
C LEU A 454 -1.15 22.37 6.57
N PRO A 455 -1.77 22.12 7.74
CA PRO A 455 -2.85 22.90 8.35
C PRO A 455 -2.37 24.28 8.82
N ALA A 456 -3.29 25.24 9.00
CA ALA A 456 -2.95 26.59 9.43
C ALA A 456 -2.48 26.68 10.90
N ALA A 457 -2.87 25.70 11.72
CA ALA A 457 -2.44 25.46 13.09
C ALA A 457 -2.31 23.95 13.32
N ASP A 458 -1.79 23.54 14.48
CA ASP A 458 -1.78 22.12 14.84
C ASP A 458 -3.22 21.57 14.88
N VAL A 459 -3.43 20.40 14.30
CA VAL A 459 -4.74 19.73 14.24
C VAL A 459 -4.64 18.36 14.88
N ASP A 460 -5.33 18.19 16.00
CA ASP A 460 -5.48 16.90 16.66
C ASP A 460 -6.60 16.08 16.01
N VAL A 461 -6.29 14.86 15.61
CA VAL A 461 -7.27 13.88 15.14
C VAL A 461 -7.34 12.69 16.09
N SER A 462 -8.57 12.21 16.33
CA SER A 462 -8.83 11.02 17.13
C SER A 462 -9.81 10.09 16.39
N ILE A 463 -9.38 8.86 16.13
CA ILE A 463 -10.18 7.80 15.52
C ILE A 463 -10.35 6.70 16.56
N ARG A 464 -11.55 6.56 17.13
CA ARG A 464 -11.77 5.72 18.31
C ARG A 464 -11.90 4.22 18.05
N THR A 465 -12.22 3.81 16.83
CA THR A 465 -12.44 2.40 16.49
C THR A 465 -11.88 2.03 15.12
N LEU A 466 -11.57 0.75 14.93
CA LEU A 466 -11.13 0.21 13.64
C LEU A 466 -12.24 0.32 12.58
N SER A 467 -13.51 0.14 12.96
CA SER A 467 -14.66 0.36 12.07
C SER A 467 -14.75 1.82 11.62
N LYS A 468 -14.48 2.79 12.51
CA LYS A 468 -14.44 4.21 12.13
C LYS A 468 -13.25 4.49 11.21
N TRP A 469 -12.10 3.85 11.44
CA TRP A 469 -10.95 3.90 10.54
C TRP A 469 -11.29 3.45 9.12
N LEU A 470 -11.96 2.30 8.97
CA LEU A 470 -12.46 1.80 7.69
C LEU A 470 -13.40 2.81 7.01
N HIS A 471 -14.36 3.36 7.76
CA HIS A 471 -15.29 4.34 7.24
C HIS A 471 -14.56 5.60 6.73
N LEU A 472 -13.63 6.15 7.53
CA LEU A 472 -12.85 7.33 7.16
C LEU A 472 -11.94 7.06 5.97
N CYS A 473 -11.34 5.86 5.87
CA CYS A 473 -10.57 5.47 4.69
C CYS A 473 -11.39 5.57 3.40
N GLY A 474 -12.65 5.12 3.42
CA GLY A 474 -13.57 5.29 2.30
C GLY A 474 -13.90 6.76 2.01
N GLN A 475 -14.33 7.51 3.03
CA GLN A 475 -14.73 8.91 2.89
C GLN A 475 -13.59 9.81 2.41
N SER A 476 -12.37 9.52 2.83
CA SER A 476 -11.15 10.24 2.42
C SER A 476 -11.00 10.35 0.90
N ARG A 477 -11.48 9.36 0.15
CA ARG A 477 -11.38 9.34 -1.31
C ARG A 477 -12.39 10.27 -1.98
N LEU A 478 -13.52 10.53 -1.32
CA LEU A 478 -14.52 11.51 -1.74
C LEU A 478 -14.03 12.93 -1.44
N TRP A 479 -13.43 13.16 -0.27
CA TRP A 479 -12.81 14.44 0.09
C TRP A 479 -11.61 14.76 -0.82
N ALA A 480 -10.79 13.76 -1.15
CA ALA A 480 -9.71 13.90 -2.11
C ALA A 480 -10.20 14.27 -3.53
N GLY A 481 -11.48 14.07 -3.84
CA GLY A 481 -12.07 14.37 -5.14
C GLY A 481 -11.79 13.33 -6.23
N VAL A 482 -11.30 12.14 -5.89
CA VAL A 482 -10.77 11.16 -6.86
C VAL A 482 -11.72 9.99 -7.18
N HIS A 483 -12.84 9.89 -6.46
CA HIS A 483 -13.83 8.81 -6.58
C HIS A 483 -15.26 9.35 -6.50
N PHE A 484 -16.18 8.63 -7.14
CA PHE A 484 -17.62 8.82 -6.94
C PHE A 484 -18.12 7.99 -5.76
N GLU A 485 -19.20 8.44 -5.13
CA GLU A 485 -19.75 7.83 -3.92
C GLU A 485 -20.06 6.32 -4.05
N PRO A 486 -20.65 5.81 -5.16
CA PRO A 486 -20.90 4.37 -5.31
C PRO A 486 -19.65 3.50 -5.28
N ALA A 487 -18.48 4.06 -5.61
CA ALA A 487 -17.23 3.30 -5.64
C ALA A 487 -16.75 2.89 -4.24
N ILE A 488 -17.15 3.62 -3.20
CA ILE A 488 -16.74 3.39 -1.81
C ILE A 488 -17.37 2.11 -1.27
N GLU A 489 -18.70 2.03 -1.28
CA GLU A 489 -19.43 0.84 -0.81
C GLU A 489 -19.08 -0.39 -1.66
N ALA A 490 -18.95 -0.21 -2.97
CA ALA A 490 -18.56 -1.28 -3.87
C ALA A 490 -17.19 -1.87 -3.54
N GLY A 491 -16.20 -1.02 -3.22
CA GLY A 491 -14.89 -1.47 -2.78
C GLY A 491 -14.96 -2.33 -1.52
N VAL A 492 -15.70 -1.87 -0.50
CA VAL A 492 -15.93 -2.63 0.74
C VAL A 492 -16.62 -3.97 0.46
N LYS A 493 -17.69 -3.96 -0.34
CA LYS A 493 -18.45 -5.17 -0.67
C LYS A 493 -17.61 -6.20 -1.42
N LEU A 494 -16.79 -5.75 -2.37
CA LEU A 494 -15.95 -6.62 -3.18
C LEU A 494 -14.95 -7.43 -2.33
N CYS A 495 -14.36 -6.75 -1.34
CA CYS A 495 -13.21 -7.26 -0.60
C CYS A 495 -13.56 -7.79 0.79
N ARG A 496 -14.84 -7.75 1.17
CA ARG A 496 -15.37 -8.45 2.35
C ARG A 496 -14.97 -9.93 2.35
N GLY A 497 -14.51 -10.43 3.49
CA GLY A 497 -14.06 -11.79 3.72
C GLY A 497 -12.59 -12.03 3.40
N ILE A 498 -11.90 -11.15 2.65
CA ILE A 498 -10.49 -11.35 2.30
C ILE A 498 -9.62 -11.29 3.56
N GLY A 499 -9.89 -10.36 4.49
CA GLY A 499 -9.12 -10.26 5.73
C GLY A 499 -9.27 -11.48 6.65
N ARG A 500 -10.44 -12.13 6.64
CA ARG A 500 -10.63 -13.40 7.36
C ARG A 500 -9.91 -14.55 6.66
N SER A 501 -9.95 -14.61 5.33
CA SER A 501 -9.23 -15.64 4.57
C SER A 501 -7.71 -15.55 4.77
N SER A 502 -7.15 -14.34 4.83
CA SER A 502 -5.72 -14.14 5.09
C SER A 502 -5.33 -14.53 6.53
N GLN A 503 -6.12 -14.14 7.53
CA GLN A 503 -5.94 -14.57 8.93
C GLN A 503 -5.93 -16.10 9.03
N GLN A 504 -6.94 -16.76 8.46
CA GLN A 504 -7.04 -18.23 8.48
C GLN A 504 -5.87 -18.93 7.78
N MET A 505 -5.39 -18.37 6.66
CA MET A 505 -4.22 -18.90 5.97
C MET A 505 -2.97 -18.84 6.85
N VAL A 506 -2.74 -17.72 7.53
CA VAL A 506 -1.56 -17.56 8.39
C VAL A 506 -1.68 -18.37 9.67
N GLU A 507 -2.85 -18.45 10.31
CA GLU A 507 -3.09 -19.34 11.46
C GLU A 507 -2.74 -20.80 11.12
N ARG A 508 -3.14 -21.25 9.92
CA ARG A 508 -2.78 -22.56 9.38
C ARG A 508 -1.27 -22.72 9.16
N MET A 509 -0.61 -21.71 8.60
CA MET A 509 0.85 -21.72 8.44
C MET A 509 1.57 -21.76 9.79
N VAL A 510 1.15 -20.96 10.77
CA VAL A 510 1.67 -21.00 12.14
C VAL A 510 1.45 -22.36 12.80
N GLY A 511 0.29 -22.99 12.54
CA GLY A 511 -0.03 -24.35 13.00
C GLY A 511 0.65 -25.49 12.25
N GLY A 512 1.52 -25.19 11.27
CA GLY A 512 2.24 -26.21 10.49
C GLY A 512 1.40 -26.94 9.44
N GLN A 513 0.25 -26.38 9.05
CA GLN A 513 -0.71 -26.98 8.12
C GLN A 513 -1.00 -26.03 6.93
N PRO A 514 0.00 -25.74 6.08
CA PRO A 514 -0.10 -24.68 5.07
C PRO A 514 -1.23 -24.98 4.07
N GLN A 515 -1.99 -23.95 3.73
CA GLN A 515 -2.95 -24.01 2.63
C GLN A 515 -2.31 -23.42 1.37
N LEU A 516 -1.77 -24.29 0.51
CA LEU A 516 -1.09 -23.90 -0.74
C LEU A 516 -2.08 -23.66 -1.89
N THR A 517 -3.23 -23.04 -1.62
CA THR A 517 -4.23 -22.72 -2.66
C THR A 517 -3.69 -21.81 -3.75
N TRP A 518 -2.70 -21.00 -3.42
CA TRP A 518 -2.07 -20.06 -4.32
C TRP A 518 -1.27 -20.74 -5.45
N LEU A 519 -0.82 -21.98 -5.25
CA LEU A 519 -0.19 -22.79 -6.31
C LEU A 519 -1.08 -22.97 -7.53
N LYS A 520 -2.41 -22.88 -7.37
CA LYS A 520 -3.37 -22.96 -8.49
C LYS A 520 -3.29 -21.78 -9.46
N TRP A 521 -2.58 -20.71 -9.11
CA TRP A 521 -2.30 -19.59 -10.01
C TRP A 521 -1.10 -19.83 -10.92
N LEU A 522 -0.17 -20.68 -10.48
CA LEU A 522 1.06 -20.92 -11.23
C LEU A 522 0.79 -21.89 -12.40
N PRO A 523 1.52 -21.77 -13.51
CA PRO A 523 1.51 -22.77 -14.59
C PRO A 523 1.77 -24.19 -14.06
N GLN A 524 1.18 -25.21 -14.68
CA GLN A 524 1.30 -26.61 -14.22
C GLN A 524 2.77 -27.11 -14.19
N GLU A 525 3.64 -26.53 -15.01
CA GLU A 525 5.07 -26.86 -15.11
C GLU A 525 5.91 -26.31 -13.95
N VAL A 526 5.33 -25.46 -13.07
CA VAL A 526 6.00 -24.85 -11.91
C VAL A 526 6.23 -25.83 -10.76
N GLN A 527 5.75 -27.08 -10.85
CA GLN A 527 6.09 -28.12 -9.86
C GLN A 527 7.62 -28.28 -9.65
N ARG A 528 8.45 -27.92 -10.65
CA ARG A 528 9.93 -27.89 -10.55
C ARG A 528 10.50 -26.77 -9.68
N PHE A 529 9.72 -25.73 -9.36
CA PHE A 529 10.14 -24.60 -8.50
C PHE A 529 10.57 -25.05 -7.10
N TRP A 530 10.08 -26.21 -6.65
CA TRP A 530 10.29 -26.74 -5.31
C TRP A 530 11.49 -27.66 -5.15
N GLU A 531 12.03 -28.18 -6.25
CA GLU A 531 13.08 -29.19 -6.24
C GLU A 531 14.50 -28.58 -6.27
N GLN A 532 14.63 -27.27 -6.54
CA GLN A 532 15.90 -26.50 -6.57
C GLN A 532 16.00 -25.54 -5.38
#